data_AF-A0A9P5U9A0-F1
#
_entry.id   AF-A0A9P5U9A0-F1
#
_cell.length_a   1.000
_cell.length_b   1.000
_cell.length_c   1.000
_cell.angle_alpha   90.00
_cell.angle_beta   90.00
_cell.angle_gamma   90.00
#
_symmetry.space_group_name_H-M   'P 1'
#
loop_
_entity.id
_entity.type
_entity.pdbx_description
1 polymer ?
#
loop_
_entity_poly.entity_id
_entity_poly.type
_entity_poly.pdbx_seq_one_letter_code
_entity_poly.pdbx_strand_id
1 'polypeptide(L)'
;HRVLAYEMLHNAIIGPISVTNAYFQLFLEGFNLCCSPTLDFCDIVKSFHGGAEDFIQTAEVSVIRCFDDLNLRVLDAVNGPACEDFTNACAEAGPDFADKTFETIFQDFLEGTGAPCPSVFDEIKDRFNPEIDLERIDSPTFRMQILCWSVSGAPRVIAEGEPLRVVLVTDEDSTYMSSSAPRARRAEYLAAGICSFKTCSRSLRIPVSYLKKLLRDSYDRDSRFPHAQAAVHHWLLVQMLEAIGSYTVL
;
A
#
# COMPACT_ATOMS: atom_id res chain seq x y z
N HIS A 1 18.53 -13.44 -5.11
CA HIS A 1 18.17 -14.51 -6.08
C HIS A 1 17.33 -15.61 -5.44
N ARG A 2 17.82 -16.39 -4.44
CA ARG A 2 17.01 -17.46 -3.80
C ARG A 2 15.72 -16.98 -3.11
N VAL A 3 15.80 -15.90 -2.32
CA VAL A 3 14.62 -15.29 -1.65
C VAL A 3 13.61 -14.74 -2.66
N LEU A 4 14.10 -14.17 -3.77
CA LEU A 4 13.23 -13.64 -4.84
C LEU A 4 12.51 -14.77 -5.60
N ALA A 5 13.22 -15.87 -5.89
CA ALA A 5 12.65 -17.03 -6.57
C ALA A 5 11.52 -17.69 -5.76
N TYR A 6 11.65 -17.67 -4.43
CA TYR A 6 10.64 -18.12 -3.49
C TYR A 6 9.36 -17.26 -3.54
N GLU A 7 9.49 -15.94 -3.40
CA GLU A 7 8.33 -15.03 -3.42
C GLU A 7 7.60 -15.14 -4.76
N MET A 8 8.35 -15.30 -5.86
CA MET A 8 7.79 -15.50 -7.19
C MET A 8 7.12 -16.87 -7.36
N LEU A 9 7.66 -17.96 -6.82
CA LEU A 9 7.01 -19.28 -6.84
C LEU A 9 5.73 -19.31 -5.98
N HIS A 10 5.77 -18.72 -4.79
CA HIS A 10 4.60 -18.59 -3.92
C HIS A 10 3.55 -17.63 -4.53
N ASN A 11 3.95 -16.59 -5.26
CA ASN A 11 3.06 -15.75 -6.07
C ASN A 11 2.49 -16.51 -7.28
N ALA A 12 3.24 -17.42 -7.91
CA ALA A 12 2.72 -18.23 -9.01
C ALA A 12 1.68 -19.27 -8.55
N ILE A 13 1.84 -19.83 -7.34
CA ILE A 13 0.97 -20.89 -6.81
C ILE A 13 -0.24 -20.33 -6.05
N ILE A 14 -0.06 -19.26 -5.27
CA ILE A 14 -1.10 -18.71 -4.36
C ILE A 14 -1.48 -17.26 -4.73
N GLY A 15 -0.73 -16.60 -5.59
CA GLY A 15 -0.98 -15.19 -5.91
C GLY A 15 -2.23 -14.96 -6.79
N PRO A 16 -2.74 -13.73 -6.82
CA PRO A 16 -3.89 -13.34 -7.67
C PRO A 16 -3.54 -13.33 -9.17
N ILE A 17 -2.24 -13.27 -9.49
CA ILE A 17 -1.75 -13.23 -10.85
C ILE A 17 -1.79 -14.65 -11.39
N SER A 18 -2.74 -14.89 -12.29
CA SER A 18 -2.86 -16.16 -13.00
C SER A 18 -1.51 -16.53 -13.60
N VAL A 19 -1.17 -17.81 -13.51
CA VAL A 19 -0.01 -18.43 -14.16
C VAL A 19 0.05 -18.11 -15.65
N THR A 20 -1.08 -17.74 -16.27
CA THR A 20 -1.19 -17.34 -17.69
C THR A 20 -0.55 -15.99 -18.03
N ASN A 21 -0.15 -15.16 -17.05
CA ASN A 21 0.55 -13.90 -17.32
C ASN A 21 1.87 -14.18 -18.06
N ALA A 22 2.15 -13.44 -19.14
CA ALA A 22 3.33 -13.69 -20.00
C ALA A 22 4.67 -13.63 -19.25
N TYR A 23 4.80 -12.75 -18.24
CA TYR A 23 6.00 -12.72 -17.40
C TYR A 23 6.11 -13.96 -16.51
N PHE A 24 4.99 -14.48 -16.02
CA PHE A 24 4.97 -15.74 -15.26
C PHE A 24 5.19 -16.95 -16.15
N GLN A 25 4.69 -16.96 -17.40
CA GLN A 25 5.00 -18.00 -18.38
C GLN A 25 6.48 -17.99 -18.74
N LEU A 26 7.07 -16.83 -19.02
CA LEU A 26 8.51 -16.70 -19.27
C LEU A 26 9.34 -17.06 -18.04
N PHE A 27 8.86 -16.72 -16.84
CA PHE A 27 9.47 -17.15 -15.59
C PHE A 27 9.40 -18.67 -15.44
N LEU A 28 8.25 -19.30 -15.66
CA LEU A 28 8.07 -20.75 -15.61
C LEU A 28 8.83 -21.50 -16.71
N GLU A 29 8.92 -20.94 -17.92
CA GLU A 29 9.79 -21.42 -18.98
C GLU A 29 11.25 -21.34 -18.53
N GLY A 30 11.64 -20.22 -17.89
CA GLY A 30 12.93 -20.07 -17.21
C GLY A 30 13.15 -21.07 -16.08
N PHE A 31 12.10 -21.50 -15.37
CA PHE A 31 12.14 -22.56 -14.34
C PHE A 31 12.37 -23.94 -14.93
N ASN A 32 11.85 -24.18 -16.14
CA ASN A 32 12.01 -25.43 -16.87
C ASN A 32 13.36 -25.52 -17.61
N LEU A 33 14.16 -24.44 -17.64
CA LEU A 33 15.52 -24.49 -18.16
C LEU A 33 16.43 -25.23 -17.18
N CYS A 34 17.06 -26.32 -17.62
CA CYS A 34 18.03 -27.07 -16.82
C CYS A 34 19.18 -26.16 -16.35
N CYS A 35 19.18 -25.82 -15.07
CA CYS A 35 20.25 -25.05 -14.46
C CYS A 35 21.35 -25.99 -13.97
N SER A 36 22.38 -26.24 -14.77
CA SER A 36 23.50 -27.15 -14.43
C SER A 36 23.06 -28.62 -14.24
N PRO A 37 23.91 -29.63 -14.51
CA PRO A 37 23.59 -31.05 -14.29
C PRO A 37 23.31 -31.45 -12.82
N THR A 38 23.31 -30.50 -11.88
CA THR A 38 23.26 -30.73 -10.43
C THR A 38 22.16 -29.97 -9.69
N LEU A 39 21.37 -29.13 -10.39
CA LEU A 39 20.27 -28.37 -9.78
C LEU A 39 18.98 -28.66 -10.55
N ASP A 40 18.20 -29.63 -10.07
CA ASP A 40 16.82 -29.83 -10.52
C ASP A 40 15.93 -28.82 -9.78
N PHE A 41 15.13 -28.04 -10.51
CA PHE A 41 14.22 -27.06 -9.90
C PHE A 41 13.09 -27.73 -9.09
N CYS A 42 12.81 -29.02 -9.32
CA CYS A 42 11.97 -29.80 -8.40
C CYS A 42 12.55 -29.80 -6.97
N ASP A 43 13.88 -29.69 -6.82
CA ASP A 43 14.53 -29.53 -5.52
C ASP A 43 14.34 -28.13 -4.94
N ILE A 44 14.10 -27.10 -5.76
CA ILE A 44 13.76 -25.73 -5.31
C ILE A 44 12.33 -25.65 -4.81
N VAL A 45 11.38 -26.30 -5.49
CA VAL A 45 9.99 -26.43 -5.00
C VAL A 45 9.95 -27.20 -3.68
N LYS A 46 10.77 -28.25 -3.55
CA LYS A 46 10.96 -29.00 -2.29
C LYS A 46 11.83 -28.26 -1.25
N SER A 47 12.46 -27.15 -1.61
CA SER A 47 13.33 -26.38 -0.72
C SER A 47 12.59 -25.36 0.14
N PHE A 48 11.25 -25.32 0.07
CA PHE A 48 10.44 -24.57 1.05
C PHE A 48 10.87 -25.04 2.44
N HIS A 49 11.39 -24.11 3.24
CA HIS A 49 11.88 -24.44 4.58
C HIS A 49 10.67 -24.95 5.39
N GLY A 50 10.72 -26.22 5.83
CA GLY A 50 9.60 -26.89 6.49
C GLY A 50 8.60 -27.64 5.58
N GLY A 51 8.81 -27.62 4.26
CA GLY A 51 8.05 -28.43 3.31
C GLY A 51 6.63 -27.92 3.03
N ALA A 52 5.75 -28.81 2.57
CA ALA A 52 4.39 -28.47 2.14
C ALA A 52 3.47 -28.03 3.30
N GLU A 53 3.73 -28.53 4.52
CA GLU A 53 2.98 -28.16 5.72
C GLU A 53 3.23 -26.70 6.09
N ASP A 54 4.50 -26.30 6.18
CA ASP A 54 4.87 -24.90 6.43
C ASP A 54 4.40 -23.98 5.29
N PHE A 55 4.33 -24.47 4.04
CA PHE A 55 3.78 -23.70 2.92
C PHE A 55 2.27 -23.43 3.09
N ILE A 56 1.48 -24.44 3.44
CA ILE A 56 0.04 -24.28 3.70
C ILE A 56 -0.18 -23.38 4.92
N GLN A 57 0.60 -23.58 5.98
CA GLN A 57 0.55 -22.74 7.17
C GLN A 57 0.89 -21.29 6.83
N THR A 58 1.93 -21.05 6.02
CA THR A 58 2.30 -19.72 5.52
C THR A 58 1.16 -19.09 4.73
N ALA A 59 0.52 -19.85 3.84
CA ALA A 59 -0.63 -19.39 3.09
C ALA A 59 -1.81 -19.00 3.99
N GLU A 60 -2.05 -19.78 5.05
CA GLU A 60 -3.13 -19.54 6.01
C GLU A 60 -2.87 -18.29 6.86
N VAL A 61 -1.65 -18.11 7.39
CA VAL A 61 -1.27 -16.92 8.19
C VAL A 61 -1.10 -15.66 7.34
N SER A 62 -0.96 -15.80 6.02
CA SER A 62 -0.89 -14.69 5.07
C SER A 62 -2.25 -14.02 4.82
N VAL A 63 -3.36 -14.63 5.24
CA VAL A 63 -4.71 -14.10 5.02
C VAL A 63 -5.00 -12.96 5.99
N ILE A 64 -5.36 -11.79 5.44
CA ILE A 64 -5.82 -10.64 6.22
C ILE A 64 -7.31 -10.81 6.52
N ARG A 65 -7.65 -10.98 7.80
CA ARG A 65 -9.01 -11.09 8.33
C ARG A 65 -9.41 -9.84 9.12
N CYS A 66 -8.46 -9.20 9.81
CA CYS A 66 -8.65 -7.95 10.52
C CYS A 66 -7.38 -7.09 10.51
N PHE A 67 -7.47 -5.91 11.13
CA PHE A 67 -6.35 -4.97 11.25
C PHE A 67 -5.16 -5.59 12.01
N ASP A 68 -5.42 -6.37 13.05
CA ASP A 68 -4.37 -7.00 13.88
C ASP A 68 -3.52 -8.03 13.13
N ASP A 69 -4.02 -8.57 12.01
CA ASP A 69 -3.24 -9.45 11.15
C ASP A 69 -2.14 -8.69 10.40
N LEU A 70 -2.26 -7.36 10.28
CA LEU A 70 -1.25 -6.53 9.66
C LEU A 70 -0.03 -6.40 10.58
N ASN A 71 1.11 -6.91 10.13
CA ASN A 71 2.41 -6.55 10.69
C ASN A 71 2.78 -5.11 10.29
N LEU A 72 2.03 -4.13 10.80
CA LEU A 72 2.07 -2.72 10.42
C LEU A 72 2.62 -1.86 11.57
N ARG A 73 3.45 -0.87 11.21
CA ARG A 73 3.86 0.22 12.09
C ARG A 73 3.51 1.55 11.45
N VAL A 74 2.66 2.32 12.12
CA VAL A 74 2.38 3.71 11.75
C VAL A 74 3.31 4.62 12.55
N LEU A 75 4.06 5.46 11.86
CA LEU A 75 5.09 6.32 12.42
C LEU A 75 4.79 7.77 12.11
N ASP A 76 4.83 8.62 13.13
CA ASP A 76 4.81 10.06 12.95
C ASP A 76 6.25 10.59 12.95
N ALA A 77 6.76 10.95 11.76
CA ALA A 77 8.08 11.57 11.61
C ALA A 77 7.99 13.11 11.59
N VAL A 78 6.82 13.67 11.87
CA VAL A 78 6.59 15.11 11.95
C VAL A 78 6.94 15.59 13.36
N ASN A 79 7.79 16.62 13.45
CA ASN A 79 8.31 17.13 14.72
C ASN A 79 8.17 18.65 14.82
N GLY A 80 8.15 19.15 16.06
CA GLY A 80 8.15 20.58 16.35
C GLY A 80 6.92 21.31 15.79
N PRO A 81 7.09 22.50 15.17
CA PRO A 81 5.96 23.31 14.69
C PRO A 81 5.05 22.59 13.69
N ALA A 82 5.58 21.65 12.91
CA ALA A 82 4.79 20.90 11.93
C ALA A 82 3.83 19.90 12.60
N CYS A 83 4.18 19.39 13.78
CA CYS A 83 3.33 18.48 14.55
C CYS A 83 2.18 19.25 15.19
N GLU A 84 2.46 20.41 15.80
CA GLU A 84 1.42 21.30 16.33
C GLU A 84 0.45 21.74 15.23
N ASP A 85 0.97 22.11 14.05
CA ASP A 85 0.14 22.50 12.92
C ASP A 85 -0.72 21.35 12.37
N PHE A 86 -0.23 20.11 12.42
CA PHE A 86 -1.03 18.93 12.08
C PHE A 86 -2.17 18.70 13.08
N THR A 87 -1.87 18.76 14.39
CA THR A 87 -2.88 18.65 15.45
C THR A 87 -3.95 19.74 15.31
N ASN A 88 -3.56 20.98 15.01
CA ASN A 88 -4.50 22.08 14.77
C ASN A 88 -5.37 21.80 13.53
N ALA A 89 -4.78 21.32 12.43
CA ALA A 89 -5.55 20.93 11.25
C ALA A 89 -6.57 19.82 11.55
N CYS A 90 -6.22 18.82 12.36
CA CYS A 90 -7.17 17.79 12.81
C CYS A 90 -8.32 18.38 13.63
N ALA A 91 -8.02 19.30 14.55
CA ALA A 91 -9.06 19.97 15.36
C ALA A 91 -9.99 20.85 14.51
N GLU A 92 -9.43 21.56 13.52
CA GLU A 92 -10.18 22.39 12.57
C GLU A 92 -11.09 21.57 11.64
N ALA A 93 -10.69 20.35 11.28
CA ALA A 93 -11.44 19.44 10.41
C ALA A 93 -12.74 18.89 11.05
N GLY A 94 -12.90 19.05 12.37
CA GLY A 94 -14.11 18.70 13.10
C GLY A 94 -14.00 17.40 13.91
N PRO A 95 -15.13 16.92 14.46
CA PRO A 95 -15.15 15.86 15.47
C PRO A 95 -14.64 14.51 14.97
N ASP A 96 -14.66 14.25 13.66
CA ASP A 96 -14.16 13.01 13.07
C ASP A 96 -12.63 12.90 13.17
N PHE A 97 -11.93 14.01 13.40
CA PHE A 97 -10.46 14.08 13.49
C PHE A 97 -9.96 14.68 14.80
N ALA A 98 -10.79 15.44 15.51
CA ALA A 98 -10.44 16.01 16.81
C ALA A 98 -9.89 14.93 17.73
N ASP A 99 -8.76 15.23 18.38
CA ASP A 99 -8.03 14.36 19.30
C ASP A 99 -7.50 13.03 18.72
N LYS A 100 -7.59 12.80 17.40
CA LYS A 100 -7.01 11.61 16.77
C LYS A 100 -5.55 11.80 16.40
N THR A 101 -4.75 10.75 16.65
CA THR A 101 -3.39 10.66 16.13
C THR A 101 -3.43 10.24 14.66
N PHE A 102 -2.30 10.42 13.94
CA PHE A 102 -2.17 9.90 12.59
C PHE A 102 -2.39 8.38 12.52
N GLU A 103 -1.92 7.64 13.53
CA GLU A 103 -2.14 6.19 13.64
C GLU A 103 -3.63 5.84 13.69
N THR A 104 -4.40 6.50 14.55
CA THR A 104 -5.85 6.27 14.64
C THR A 104 -6.57 6.64 13.36
N ILE A 105 -6.22 7.78 12.73
CA ILE A 105 -6.79 8.19 11.44
C ILE A 105 -6.53 7.13 10.36
N PHE A 106 -5.30 6.61 10.30
CA PHE A 106 -4.93 5.62 9.31
C PHE A 106 -5.56 4.25 9.57
N GLN A 107 -5.72 3.86 10.84
CA GLN A 107 -6.46 2.66 11.21
C GLN A 107 -7.95 2.78 10.82
N ASP A 108 -8.62 3.88 11.17
CA ASP A 108 -10.02 4.15 10.79
C ASP A 108 -10.20 4.06 9.27
N PHE A 109 -9.23 4.53 8.50
CA PHE A 109 -9.22 4.39 7.05
C PHE A 109 -9.18 2.92 6.63
N LEU A 110 -8.26 2.11 7.17
CA LEU A 110 -8.08 0.72 6.77
C LEU A 110 -9.25 -0.20 7.16
N GLU A 111 -9.88 0.07 8.30
CA GLU A 111 -11.03 -0.69 8.80
C GLU A 111 -12.35 -0.31 8.11
N GLY A 112 -12.39 0.84 7.43
CA GLY A 112 -13.58 1.26 6.69
C GLY A 112 -13.86 0.41 5.44
N THR A 113 -15.13 0.36 5.04
CA THR A 113 -15.62 -0.42 3.89
C THR A 113 -16.10 0.49 2.75
N GLY A 114 -16.12 -0.07 1.54
CA GLY A 114 -16.64 0.60 0.34
C GLY A 114 -15.78 1.75 -0.16
N ALA A 115 -16.23 2.40 -1.24
CA ALA A 115 -15.60 3.61 -1.74
C ALA A 115 -15.99 4.81 -0.85
N PRO A 116 -15.03 5.57 -0.27
CA PRO A 116 -15.35 6.72 0.59
C PRO A 116 -16.22 7.79 -0.10
N CYS A 117 -16.07 7.92 -1.43
CA CYS A 117 -16.86 8.79 -2.29
C CYS A 117 -17.21 8.04 -3.57
N PRO A 118 -18.33 7.29 -3.62
CA PRO A 118 -18.64 6.40 -4.74
C PRO A 118 -18.74 7.10 -6.09
N SER A 119 -19.41 8.26 -6.15
CA SER A 119 -19.54 9.05 -7.39
C SER A 119 -18.19 9.45 -7.97
N VAL A 120 -17.30 9.96 -7.13
CA VAL A 120 -15.95 10.37 -7.51
C VAL A 120 -15.09 9.18 -7.89
N PHE A 121 -15.24 8.07 -7.17
CA PHE A 121 -14.51 6.83 -7.44
C PHE A 121 -14.91 6.22 -8.78
N ASP A 122 -16.20 6.24 -9.13
CA ASP A 122 -16.72 5.74 -10.40
C ASP A 122 -16.14 6.47 -11.62
N GLU A 123 -15.76 7.75 -11.48
CA GLU A 123 -15.12 8.54 -12.56
C GLU A 123 -13.70 8.04 -12.92
N ILE A 124 -13.04 7.35 -12.00
CA ILE A 124 -11.62 6.99 -12.11
C ILE A 124 -11.36 5.49 -12.02
N LYS A 125 -12.34 4.67 -11.64
CA LYS A 125 -12.15 3.23 -11.38
C LYS A 125 -11.57 2.45 -12.56
N ASP A 126 -11.92 2.84 -13.78
CA ASP A 126 -11.46 2.18 -15.01
C ASP A 126 -9.97 2.42 -15.31
N ARG A 127 -9.30 3.29 -14.54
CA ARG A 127 -7.87 3.60 -14.70
C ARG A 127 -6.96 2.72 -13.85
N PHE A 128 -7.52 2.03 -12.86
CA PHE A 128 -6.75 1.18 -11.96
C PHE A 128 -6.34 -0.14 -12.64
N ASN A 129 -5.32 -0.80 -12.07
CA ASN A 129 -4.86 -2.08 -12.59
C ASN A 129 -6.04 -3.10 -12.60
N PRO A 130 -6.37 -3.72 -13.75
CA PRO A 130 -7.48 -4.66 -13.86
C PRO A 130 -7.30 -5.94 -13.03
N GLU A 131 -6.10 -6.23 -12.53
CA GLU A 131 -5.87 -7.33 -11.58
C GLU A 131 -6.46 -7.05 -10.19
N ILE A 132 -6.83 -5.79 -9.90
CA ILE A 132 -7.49 -5.42 -8.65
C ILE A 132 -8.98 -5.75 -8.78
N ASP A 133 -9.45 -6.68 -7.95
CA ASP A 133 -10.87 -7.04 -7.85
C ASP A 133 -11.66 -5.94 -7.11
N LEU A 134 -12.07 -4.91 -7.85
CA LEU A 134 -12.86 -3.80 -7.33
C LEU A 134 -14.29 -4.20 -6.92
N GLU A 135 -14.79 -5.37 -7.33
CA GLU A 135 -16.09 -5.87 -6.87
C GLU A 135 -16.07 -6.15 -5.35
N ARG A 136 -14.88 -6.35 -4.79
CA ARG A 136 -14.66 -6.57 -3.35
C ARG A 136 -14.44 -5.30 -2.56
N ILE A 137 -14.64 -4.11 -3.12
CA ILE A 137 -14.40 -2.83 -2.43
C ILE A 137 -15.18 -2.68 -1.11
N ASP A 138 -16.34 -3.34 -1.00
CA ASP A 138 -17.17 -3.36 0.21
C ASP A 138 -16.70 -4.38 1.27
N SER A 139 -15.70 -5.21 0.97
CA SER A 139 -15.12 -6.15 1.91
C SER A 139 -14.39 -5.41 3.05
N PRO A 140 -14.56 -5.81 4.32
CA PRO A 140 -13.92 -5.15 5.47
C PRO A 140 -12.38 -5.23 5.45
N THR A 141 -11.82 -6.17 4.67
CA THR A 141 -10.37 -6.36 4.53
C THR A 141 -9.81 -5.79 3.23
N PHE A 142 -10.65 -5.17 2.38
CA PHE A 142 -10.23 -4.70 1.06
C PHE A 142 -9.10 -3.67 1.17
N ARG A 143 -9.30 -2.60 1.95
CA ARG A 143 -8.31 -1.52 2.08
C ARG A 143 -6.99 -2.01 2.69
N MET A 144 -7.07 -2.95 3.63
CA MET A 144 -5.89 -3.62 4.21
C MET A 144 -5.12 -4.43 3.16
N GLN A 145 -5.82 -5.19 2.31
CA GLN A 145 -5.21 -5.93 1.20
C GLN A 145 -4.57 -4.99 0.18
N ILE A 146 -5.22 -3.87 -0.15
CA ILE A 146 -4.70 -2.84 -1.05
C ILE A 146 -3.46 -2.15 -0.46
N LEU A 147 -3.43 -1.88 0.86
CA LEU A 147 -2.22 -1.42 1.54
C LEU A 147 -1.08 -2.43 1.41
N CYS A 148 -1.33 -3.70 1.76
CA CYS A 148 -0.31 -4.74 1.63
C CYS A 148 0.21 -4.82 0.18
N TRP A 149 -0.68 -4.78 -0.80
CA TRP A 149 -0.28 -4.89 -2.20
C TRP A 149 0.53 -3.70 -2.67
N SER A 150 0.07 -2.48 -2.39
CA SER A 150 0.79 -1.25 -2.78
C SER A 150 2.16 -1.11 -2.11
N VAL A 151 2.31 -1.62 -0.88
CA VAL A 151 3.53 -1.44 -0.09
C VAL A 151 4.48 -2.64 -0.14
N SER A 152 4.00 -3.85 -0.42
CA SER A 152 4.85 -5.06 -0.46
C SER A 152 4.89 -5.74 -1.83
N GLY A 153 4.03 -5.33 -2.77
CA GLY A 153 3.87 -6.00 -4.05
C GLY A 153 2.98 -7.26 -3.99
N ALA A 154 2.41 -7.60 -2.82
CA ALA A 154 1.51 -8.73 -2.65
C ALA A 154 0.30 -8.37 -1.76
N PRO A 155 -0.93 -8.82 -2.08
CA PRO A 155 -2.15 -8.48 -1.33
C PRO A 155 -2.33 -9.31 -0.04
N ARG A 156 -1.24 -9.68 0.62
CA ARG A 156 -1.21 -10.61 1.75
C ARG A 156 -0.15 -10.24 2.77
N VAL A 157 -0.31 -10.73 3.99
CA VAL A 157 0.67 -10.51 5.06
C VAL A 157 1.89 -11.36 4.79
N ILE A 158 3.06 -10.72 4.83
CA ILE A 158 4.34 -11.41 4.86
C ILE A 158 4.78 -11.42 6.33
N ALA A 159 4.47 -12.54 7.00
CA ALA A 159 4.68 -12.70 8.45
C ALA A 159 6.17 -12.59 8.85
N GLU A 160 7.07 -12.97 7.93
CA GLU A 160 8.50 -12.88 8.15
C GLU A 160 9.10 -11.55 7.64
N GLY A 161 10.03 -11.00 8.43
CA GLY A 161 10.84 -9.83 8.06
C GLY A 161 10.38 -8.50 8.67
N GLU A 162 10.75 -7.40 8.02
CA GLU A 162 10.38 -6.07 8.49
C GLU A 162 8.87 -5.82 8.35
N PRO A 163 8.25 -5.13 9.33
CA PRO A 163 6.85 -4.71 9.24
C PRO A 163 6.63 -3.74 8.08
N LEU A 164 5.38 -3.66 7.62
CA LEU A 164 4.94 -2.54 6.80
C LEU A 164 5.12 -1.25 7.61
N ARG A 165 5.66 -0.21 6.98
CA ARG A 165 5.87 1.09 7.61
C ARG A 165 5.04 2.13 6.90
N VAL A 166 4.14 2.80 7.61
CA VAL A 166 3.41 3.95 7.11
C VAL A 166 3.91 5.16 7.88
N VAL A 167 4.51 6.11 7.19
CA VAL A 167 5.23 7.23 7.82
C VAL A 167 4.62 8.54 7.37
N LEU A 168 4.11 9.33 8.31
CA LEU A 168 3.76 10.72 8.06
C LEU A 168 5.05 11.54 8.04
N VAL A 169 5.33 12.21 6.93
CA VAL A 169 6.61 12.90 6.69
C VAL A 169 6.42 14.38 6.38
N THR A 170 7.43 15.17 6.72
CA THR A 170 7.49 16.58 6.33
C THR A 170 7.97 16.74 4.88
N ASP A 171 7.73 17.91 4.31
CA ASP A 171 8.16 18.27 2.95
C ASP A 171 9.68 18.24 2.76
N GLU A 172 10.44 18.24 3.86
CA GLU A 172 11.90 18.20 3.88
C GLU A 172 12.47 16.78 4.13
N ASP A 173 11.63 15.75 4.30
CA ASP A 173 12.08 14.39 4.56
C ASP A 173 12.94 13.84 3.40
N SER A 174 14.23 13.63 3.66
CA SER A 174 15.20 13.19 2.65
C SER A 174 14.92 11.80 2.09
N THR A 175 14.04 11.02 2.72
CA THR A 175 13.66 9.67 2.33
C THR A 175 12.36 9.63 1.53
N TYR A 176 11.62 10.74 1.39
CA TYR A 176 10.39 10.82 0.59
C TYR A 176 10.61 10.56 -0.91
N MET A 177 11.70 11.05 -1.47
CA MET A 177 12.06 10.83 -2.88
C MET A 177 13.58 10.60 -2.97
N SER A 178 14.06 9.99 -4.05
CA SER A 178 15.51 9.87 -4.27
C SER A 178 16.20 11.23 -4.14
N SER A 179 17.36 11.26 -3.46
CA SER A 179 18.16 12.48 -3.32
C SER A 179 18.69 13.01 -4.66
N SER A 180 18.68 12.17 -5.70
CA SER A 180 19.00 12.57 -7.08
C SER A 180 17.84 13.24 -7.82
N ALA A 181 16.62 13.22 -7.28
CA ALA A 181 15.46 13.82 -7.92
C ALA A 181 15.52 15.37 -7.85
N PRO A 182 15.15 16.08 -8.93
CA PRO A 182 15.11 17.55 -8.91
C PRO A 182 14.16 18.08 -7.83
N ARG A 183 14.58 19.14 -7.12
CA ARG A 183 13.74 19.80 -6.10
C ARG A 183 12.39 20.27 -6.63
N ALA A 184 12.34 20.76 -7.87
CA ALA A 184 11.10 21.19 -8.51
C ALA A 184 10.09 20.03 -8.62
N ARG A 185 10.56 18.86 -9.06
CA ARG A 185 9.74 17.64 -9.14
C ARG A 185 9.26 17.19 -7.76
N ARG A 186 10.11 17.28 -6.73
CA ARG A 186 9.69 16.98 -5.36
C ARG A 186 8.53 17.90 -4.91
N ALA A 187 8.66 19.21 -5.15
CA ALA A 187 7.62 20.18 -4.79
C ALA A 187 6.30 19.91 -5.55
N GLU A 188 6.37 19.57 -6.84
CA GLU A 188 5.21 19.18 -7.64
C GLU A 188 4.49 17.95 -7.06
N TYR A 189 5.24 16.92 -6.68
CA TYR A 189 4.68 15.70 -6.10
C TYR A 189 4.03 15.95 -4.74
N LEU A 190 4.68 16.75 -3.88
CA LEU A 190 4.13 17.15 -2.59
C LEU A 190 2.84 17.97 -2.77
N ALA A 191 2.84 18.93 -3.70
CA ALA A 191 1.67 19.76 -4.00
C ALA A 191 0.50 18.96 -4.59
N ALA A 192 0.80 17.90 -5.35
CA ALA A 192 -0.18 16.96 -5.89
C ALA A 192 -0.65 15.90 -4.87
N GLY A 193 0.00 15.78 -3.70
CA GLY A 193 -0.35 14.80 -2.68
C GLY A 193 0.05 13.38 -3.03
N ILE A 194 1.08 13.21 -3.86
CA ILE A 194 1.51 11.89 -4.29
C ILE A 194 2.23 11.18 -3.15
N CYS A 195 1.77 10.03 -2.72
CA CYS A 195 2.45 9.24 -1.70
C CYS A 195 3.70 8.54 -2.27
N SER A 196 4.72 8.34 -1.43
CA SER A 196 5.94 7.62 -1.83
C SER A 196 5.92 6.18 -1.34
N PHE A 197 5.81 5.26 -2.28
CA PHE A 197 5.78 3.82 -2.05
C PHE A 197 7.15 3.21 -2.34
N LYS A 198 7.67 2.42 -1.40
CA LYS A 198 8.96 1.72 -1.54
C LYS A 198 8.80 0.26 -1.20
N THR A 199 8.42 -0.53 -2.20
CA THR A 199 8.09 -1.95 -2.06
C THR A 199 9.22 -2.79 -1.49
N CYS A 200 10.46 -2.58 -1.95
CA CYS A 200 11.65 -3.26 -1.45
C CYS A 200 11.90 -3.04 0.06
N SER A 201 11.40 -1.93 0.61
CA SER A 201 11.55 -1.57 2.03
C SER A 201 10.23 -1.62 2.79
N ARG A 202 9.15 -2.12 2.16
CA ARG A 202 7.81 -2.19 2.72
C ARG A 202 7.37 -0.88 3.38
N SER A 203 7.57 0.26 2.70
CA SER A 203 7.23 1.56 3.28
C SER A 203 6.38 2.46 2.39
N LEU A 204 5.42 3.13 3.01
CA LEU A 204 4.58 4.19 2.48
C LEU A 204 4.92 5.49 3.24
N ARG A 205 5.20 6.56 2.51
CA ARG A 205 5.41 7.90 3.07
C ARG A 205 4.31 8.84 2.60
N ILE A 206 3.66 9.46 3.57
CA ILE A 206 2.50 10.33 3.38
C ILE A 206 2.94 11.76 3.66
N PRO A 207 2.82 12.70 2.70
CA PRO A 207 3.22 14.08 2.90
C PRO A 207 2.21 14.81 3.81
N VAL A 208 2.68 15.27 4.97
CA VAL A 208 1.82 15.95 5.96
C VAL A 208 1.22 17.26 5.42
N SER A 209 1.92 17.95 4.52
CA SER A 209 1.44 19.20 3.92
C SER A 209 0.13 19.00 3.16
N TYR A 210 0.04 17.94 2.36
CA TYR A 210 -1.16 17.63 1.59
C TYR A 210 -2.29 17.10 2.48
N LEU A 211 -1.97 16.25 3.46
CA LEU A 211 -2.97 15.79 4.43
C LEU A 211 -3.58 16.96 5.21
N LYS A 212 -2.76 17.91 5.69
CA LYS A 212 -3.25 19.15 6.33
C LYS A 212 -4.11 19.99 5.40
N LYS A 213 -3.76 20.06 4.11
CA LYS A 213 -4.56 20.77 3.11
C LYS A 213 -5.95 20.16 2.99
N LEU A 214 -6.07 18.83 2.94
CA LEU A 214 -7.39 18.16 2.93
C LEU A 214 -8.15 18.43 4.24
N LEU A 215 -7.50 18.29 5.39
CA LEU A 215 -8.14 18.54 6.69
C LEU A 215 -8.73 19.95 6.82
N ARG A 216 -8.05 20.94 6.23
CA ARG A 216 -8.45 22.36 6.28
C ARG A 216 -9.31 22.81 5.10
N ASP A 217 -9.62 21.92 4.16
CA ASP A 217 -10.41 22.30 3.00
C ASP A 217 -11.86 22.60 3.39
N SER A 218 -12.54 23.42 2.59
CA SER A 218 -13.95 23.73 2.82
C SER A 218 -14.83 22.74 2.07
N TYR A 219 -15.61 21.96 2.81
CA TYR A 219 -16.57 21.00 2.27
C TYR A 219 -17.99 21.54 2.39
N ASP A 220 -18.45 22.19 1.31
CA ASP A 220 -19.83 22.65 1.17
C ASP A 220 -20.68 21.60 0.42
N ARG A 221 -21.95 21.92 0.13
CA ARG A 221 -22.87 21.00 -0.55
C ARG A 221 -22.50 20.72 -2.01
N ASP A 222 -21.73 21.61 -2.63
CA ASP A 222 -21.32 21.52 -4.04
C ASP A 222 -19.90 20.94 -4.17
N SER A 223 -19.24 20.68 -3.04
CA SER A 223 -17.90 20.12 -2.98
C SER A 223 -17.87 18.70 -3.52
N ARG A 224 -16.78 18.37 -4.22
CA ARG A 224 -16.55 17.02 -4.76
C ARG A 224 -16.58 15.95 -3.68
N PHE A 225 -16.19 16.31 -2.46
CA PHE A 225 -16.23 15.45 -1.28
C PHE A 225 -17.21 16.04 -0.26
N PRO A 226 -18.00 15.20 0.43
CA PRO A 226 -19.02 15.68 1.36
C PRO A 226 -18.45 16.20 2.69
N HIS A 227 -17.27 15.74 3.11
CA HIS A 227 -16.57 16.16 4.33
C HIS A 227 -15.09 15.74 4.29
N ALA A 228 -14.30 16.24 5.24
CA ALA A 228 -12.86 15.98 5.34
C ALA A 228 -12.51 14.49 5.39
N GLN A 229 -13.28 13.70 6.15
CA GLN A 229 -13.02 12.27 6.29
C GLN A 229 -13.18 11.55 4.95
N ALA A 230 -14.23 11.87 4.21
CA ALA A 230 -14.47 11.30 2.89
C ALA A 230 -13.35 11.68 1.90
N ALA A 231 -12.87 12.93 1.94
CA ALA A 231 -11.76 13.40 1.10
C ALA A 231 -10.43 12.71 1.44
N VAL A 232 -10.07 12.65 2.72
CA VAL A 232 -8.84 11.99 3.20
C VAL A 232 -8.87 10.50 2.88
N HIS A 233 -9.96 9.81 3.20
CA HIS A 233 -10.09 8.37 2.92
C HIS A 233 -10.09 8.10 1.42
N HIS A 234 -10.77 8.92 0.61
CA HIS A 234 -10.78 8.76 -0.84
C HIS A 234 -9.37 8.95 -1.40
N TRP A 235 -8.66 10.00 -0.99
CA TRP A 235 -7.29 10.25 -1.40
C TRP A 235 -6.36 9.08 -1.05
N LEU A 236 -6.38 8.60 0.20
CA LEU A 236 -5.57 7.45 0.64
C LEU A 236 -5.85 6.20 -0.21
N LEU A 237 -7.13 5.89 -0.45
CA LEU A 237 -7.53 4.75 -1.27
C LEU A 237 -6.99 4.86 -2.70
N VAL A 238 -7.18 6.01 -3.34
CA VAL A 238 -6.70 6.25 -4.71
C VAL A 238 -5.18 6.13 -4.78
N GLN A 239 -4.44 6.73 -3.84
CA GLN A 239 -2.98 6.64 -3.82
C GLN A 239 -2.49 5.19 -3.75
N MET A 240 -3.13 4.33 -2.96
CA MET A 240 -2.75 2.92 -2.86
C MET A 240 -3.14 2.12 -4.10
N LEU A 241 -4.32 2.37 -4.68
CA LEU A 241 -4.77 1.70 -5.91
C LEU A 241 -3.89 2.08 -7.11
N GLU A 242 -3.54 3.36 -7.25
CA GLU A 242 -2.66 3.84 -8.33
C GLU A 242 -1.25 3.28 -8.21
N ALA A 243 -0.76 3.01 -7.00
CA ALA A 243 0.56 2.42 -6.76
C ALA A 243 0.66 0.95 -7.20
N ILE A 244 -0.46 0.24 -7.34
CA ILE A 244 -0.48 -1.17 -7.76
C ILE A 244 -0.41 -1.23 -9.29
N GLY A 245 0.65 -1.85 -9.83
CA GLY A 245 0.86 -1.99 -11.27
C GLY A 245 1.52 -0.77 -11.93
N SER A 246 1.49 0.39 -11.28
CA SER A 246 2.32 1.52 -11.67
C SER A 246 3.70 1.38 -11.06
N TYR A 247 4.75 1.27 -11.89
CA TYR A 247 6.13 1.42 -11.44
C TYR A 247 6.42 2.90 -11.17
N THR A 248 5.74 3.50 -10.20
CA THR A 248 6.07 4.84 -9.70
C THR A 248 7.29 4.72 -8.80
N VAL A 249 8.44 4.38 -9.40
CA VAL A 249 9.73 4.42 -8.71
C VAL A 249 10.08 5.90 -8.56
N LEU A 250 9.91 6.42 -7.34
CA LEU A 250 10.34 7.76 -6.92
C LEU A 250 11.74 7.78 -6.32
#